data_AF-A0A832JXY0-F1
#
_entry.id   AF-A0A832JXY0-F1
#
_cell.length_a   1.000
_cell.length_b   1.000
_cell.length_c   1.000
_cell.angle_alpha   90.00
_cell.angle_beta   90.00
_cell.angle_gamma   90.00
#
_symmetry.space_group_name_H-M   'P 1'
#
loop_
_entity.id
_entity.type
_entity.pdbx_description
1 polymer ?
#
loop_
_entity_poly.entity_id
_entity_poly.type
_entity_poly.pdbx_seq_one_letter_code
_entity_poly.pdbx_strand_id
1 'polypeptide(L)'
;MVILKKLLLRLNDRCLSAEYSGELIRLMGENFSFEFRQRVIILRNADNVEVYSIRGGHKKVIYAKYYDRLLSCSEPGELVRDEVSTPLFTARVTKCALDTYLTIVFSGAYLVDYAVISRDLVGLLIPGKREVYVEVSGSVTTIYIV
;
A
#
# COMPACT_ATOMS: atom_id res chain seq x y z
N MET A 1 7.99 -14.24 -20.37
CA MET A 1 7.38 -12.89 -20.47
C MET A 1 6.51 -12.69 -19.24
N VAL A 2 6.88 -11.77 -18.35
CA VAL A 2 6.14 -11.51 -17.11
C VAL A 2 4.97 -10.58 -17.46
N ILE A 3 3.74 -11.07 -17.38
CA ILE A 3 2.56 -10.26 -17.68
C ILE A 3 2.27 -9.41 -16.43
N LEU A 4 2.44 -8.10 -16.55
CA LEU A 4 2.02 -7.15 -15.53
C LEU A 4 0.49 -7.01 -15.63
N LYS A 5 -0.21 -7.31 -14.54
CA LYS A 5 -1.65 -7.08 -14.45
C LYS A 5 -1.88 -5.72 -13.82
N LYS A 6 -2.80 -4.93 -14.38
CA LYS A 6 -3.17 -3.60 -13.90
C LYS A 6 -4.67 -3.54 -13.62
N LEU A 7 -5.05 -2.83 -12.57
CA LEU A 7 -6.43 -2.50 -12.23
C LEU A 7 -6.52 -1.16 -11.48
N LEU A 8 -7.71 -0.57 -11.43
CA LEU A 8 -7.99 0.63 -10.63
C LEU A 8 -8.79 0.27 -9.38
N LEU A 9 -8.32 0.73 -8.23
CA LEU A 9 -8.99 0.63 -6.94
C LEU A 9 -9.57 1.99 -6.58
N ARG A 10 -10.87 2.05 -6.31
CA ARG A 10 -11.52 3.31 -5.93
C ARG A 10 -11.06 3.75 -4.53
N LEU A 11 -10.85 5.04 -4.37
CA LEU A 11 -10.58 5.67 -3.08
C LEU A 11 -11.23 7.07 -3.10
N ASN A 12 -12.37 7.21 -2.42
CA ASN A 12 -13.25 8.38 -2.53
C ASN A 12 -13.71 8.62 -3.99
N ASP A 13 -13.56 9.85 -4.48
CA ASP A 13 -13.83 10.29 -5.86
C ASP A 13 -12.66 10.02 -6.82
N ARG A 14 -11.58 9.42 -6.30
CA ARG A 14 -10.32 9.17 -7.00
C ARG A 14 -9.97 7.68 -7.00
N CYS A 15 -8.88 7.34 -7.67
CA CYS A 15 -8.44 5.97 -7.86
C CYS A 15 -6.95 5.80 -7.58
N LEU A 16 -6.59 4.58 -7.20
CA LEU A 16 -5.22 4.07 -7.14
C LEU A 16 -5.04 3.03 -8.23
N SER A 17 -3.96 3.12 -8.99
CA SER A 17 -3.58 2.04 -9.88
C SER A 17 -2.84 0.97 -9.08
N ALA A 18 -3.28 -0.28 -9.22
CA ALA A 18 -2.58 -1.43 -8.68
C ALA A 18 -2.00 -2.26 -9.83
N GLU A 19 -0.68 -2.30 -9.89
CA GLU A 19 0.09 -3.16 -10.77
C GLU A 19 0.65 -4.33 -9.99
N TYR A 20 0.57 -5.53 -10.53
CA TYR A 20 1.08 -6.70 -9.82
C TYR A 20 1.59 -7.78 -10.78
N SER A 21 2.68 -8.42 -10.38
CA SER A 21 3.25 -9.56 -11.09
C SER A 21 4.27 -10.31 -10.24
N GLY A 22 4.25 -11.65 -10.32
CA GLY A 22 5.18 -12.48 -9.56
C GLY A 22 5.10 -12.21 -8.06
N GLU A 23 6.09 -11.51 -7.51
CA GLU A 23 6.23 -11.16 -6.08
C GLU A 23 6.18 -9.65 -5.82
N LEU A 24 5.70 -8.89 -6.80
CA LEU A 24 5.62 -7.44 -6.77
C LEU A 24 4.16 -7.01 -6.75
N ILE A 25 3.82 -6.12 -5.81
CA ILE A 25 2.60 -5.31 -5.84
C ILE A 25 3.04 -3.86 -5.83
N ARG A 26 2.57 -3.06 -6.78
CA ARG A 26 2.82 -1.63 -6.84
C ARG A 26 1.50 -0.88 -6.86
N LEU A 27 1.35 0.04 -5.93
CA LEU A 27 0.23 0.97 -5.88
C LEU A 27 0.72 2.35 -6.31
N MET A 28 -0.03 3.03 -7.17
CA MET A 28 0.37 4.31 -7.74
C MET A 28 -0.78 5.31 -7.69
N GLY A 29 -0.48 6.52 -7.19
CA GLY A 29 -1.23 7.73 -7.50
C GLY A 29 -0.58 8.46 -8.68
N GLU A 30 -0.90 9.74 -8.89
CA GLU A 30 -0.26 10.59 -9.90
C GLU A 30 1.21 10.86 -9.55
N ASN A 31 1.49 11.14 -8.28
CA ASN A 31 2.79 11.62 -7.82
C ASN A 31 3.45 10.74 -6.76
N PHE A 32 2.89 9.59 -6.40
CA PHE A 32 3.49 8.70 -5.41
C PHE A 32 3.34 7.26 -5.83
N SER A 33 4.19 6.39 -5.28
CA SER A 33 4.00 4.96 -5.43
C SER A 33 4.48 4.19 -4.21
N PHE A 34 3.76 3.13 -3.87
CA PHE A 34 4.14 2.14 -2.87
C PHE A 34 4.42 0.82 -3.56
N GLU A 35 5.64 0.35 -3.45
CA GLU A 35 6.08 -0.91 -4.02
C GLU A 35 6.32 -1.91 -2.88
N PHE A 36 5.55 -2.98 -2.88
CA PHE A 36 5.62 -4.06 -1.92
C PHE A 36 6.31 -5.26 -2.56
N ARG A 37 7.40 -5.70 -1.92
CA ARG A 37 8.09 -6.95 -2.16
C ARG A 37 8.03 -7.78 -0.87
N GLN A 38 8.46 -9.04 -0.92
CA GLN A 38 8.36 -9.95 0.23
C GLN A 38 8.91 -9.36 1.55
N ARG A 39 10.06 -8.66 1.49
CA ARG A 39 10.77 -8.12 2.67
C ARG A 39 11.10 -6.63 2.58
N VAL A 40 10.74 -5.99 1.48
CA VAL A 40 11.13 -4.60 1.20
C VAL A 40 9.90 -3.83 0.74
N ILE A 41 9.74 -2.64 1.27
CA ILE A 41 8.69 -1.71 0.87
C ILE A 41 9.37 -0.42 0.43
N ILE A 42 9.09 0.01 -0.80
CA ILE A 42 9.68 1.23 -1.36
C ILE A 42 8.56 2.24 -1.53
N LEU A 43 8.68 3.37 -0.85
CA LEU A 43 7.74 4.47 -0.90
C LEU A 43 8.39 5.62 -1.67
N ARG A 44 7.76 6.08 -2.75
CA ARG A 44 8.21 7.26 -3.51
C ARG A 44 7.28 8.43 -3.22
N ASN A 45 7.86 9.58 -2.91
CA ASN A 45 7.16 10.80 -2.51
C ASN A 45 6.25 10.59 -1.29
N ALA A 46 6.76 9.82 -0.31
CA ALA A 46 6.20 9.68 1.01
C ALA A 46 7.19 10.22 2.05
N ASP A 47 6.67 10.86 3.09
CA ASP A 47 7.42 11.48 4.17
C ASP A 47 6.93 11.00 5.55
N ASN A 48 7.64 11.40 6.61
CA ASN A 48 7.29 11.12 7.99
C ASN A 48 7.00 9.62 8.27
N VAL A 49 7.93 8.76 7.87
CA VAL A 49 7.82 7.33 8.13
C VAL A 49 8.10 7.04 9.60
N GLU A 50 7.10 6.55 10.31
CA GLU A 50 7.15 6.28 11.75
C GLU A 50 6.77 4.83 12.03
N VAL A 51 7.47 4.19 12.97
CA VAL A 51 7.26 2.78 13.34
C VAL A 51 6.85 2.68 14.80
N TYR A 52 5.69 2.09 15.07
CA TYR A 52 5.13 1.95 16.40
C TYR A 52 4.89 0.49 16.76
N SER A 53 5.33 0.08 17.94
CA SER A 53 4.91 -1.19 18.54
C SER A 53 3.52 -1.02 19.17
N ILE A 54 2.59 -1.91 18.81
CA ILE A 54 1.23 -1.91 19.35
C ILE A 54 0.90 -3.27 19.98
N ARG A 55 -0.23 -3.34 20.71
CA ARG A 55 -0.70 -4.57 21.36
C ARG A 55 0.39 -5.25 22.18
N GLY A 56 1.07 -4.50 23.06
CA GLY A 56 2.14 -5.03 23.90
C GLY A 56 3.36 -5.56 23.14
N GLY A 57 3.58 -5.12 21.90
CA GLY A 57 4.70 -5.56 21.06
C GLY A 57 4.41 -6.78 20.18
N HIS A 58 3.18 -7.29 20.18
CA HIS A 58 2.80 -8.40 19.28
C HIS A 58 2.69 -7.98 17.81
N LYS A 59 2.48 -6.69 17.55
CA LYS A 59 2.38 -6.10 16.20
C LYS A 59 3.16 -4.80 16.14
N LYS A 60 3.62 -4.43 14.94
CA LYS A 60 4.14 -3.10 14.63
C LYS A 60 3.27 -2.47 13.55
N VAL A 61 3.06 -1.15 13.62
CA VAL A 61 2.44 -0.36 12.57
C VAL A 61 3.49 0.60 12.02
N ILE A 62 3.60 0.64 10.71
CA ILE A 62 4.43 1.61 10.00
C ILE A 62 3.49 2.62 9.36
N TYR A 63 3.57 3.87 9.77
CA TYR A 63 2.85 4.97 9.15
C TYR A 63 3.75 5.70 8.18
N ALA A 64 3.22 6.09 7.04
CA ALA A 64 3.87 7.02 6.12
C ALA A 64 2.84 8.00 5.59
N LYS A 65 3.19 9.29 5.60
CA LYS A 65 2.39 10.33 4.98
C LYS A 65 2.81 10.49 3.54
N TYR A 66 1.88 10.93 2.70
CA TYR A 66 2.17 11.28 1.33
C TYR A 66 1.24 12.40 0.89
N TYR A 67 1.75 13.25 0.00
CA TYR A 67 0.97 14.36 -0.50
C TYR A 67 0.10 13.91 -1.66
N ASP A 68 -1.20 13.98 -1.43
CA ASP A 68 -2.27 13.53 -2.32
C ASP A 68 -2.18 14.18 -3.71
N ARG A 69 -2.04 13.31 -4.72
CA ARG A 69 -2.66 13.47 -6.04
C ARG A 69 -3.07 12.08 -6.51
N LEU A 70 -4.21 11.58 -6.04
CA LEU A 70 -4.80 10.33 -6.51
C LEU A 70 -5.26 10.46 -7.98
N LEU A 71 -5.24 9.35 -8.72
CA LEU A 71 -5.62 9.34 -10.13
C LEU A 71 -7.09 9.67 -10.32
N SER A 72 -7.42 10.31 -11.44
CA SER A 72 -8.83 10.38 -11.89
C SER A 72 -9.31 8.97 -12.27
N CYS A 73 -10.52 8.60 -11.86
CA CYS A 73 -11.09 7.26 -12.13
C CYS A 73 -11.54 7.04 -13.59
N SER A 74 -10.94 7.73 -14.56
CA SER A 74 -11.45 7.88 -15.93
C SER A 74 -10.44 7.45 -16.99
N GLU A 75 -9.70 6.36 -16.76
CA GLU A 75 -8.93 5.74 -17.85
C GLU A 75 -9.87 4.88 -18.72
N PRO A 76 -9.96 5.12 -20.04
CA PRO A 76 -10.78 4.32 -20.93
C PRO A 76 -10.35 2.85 -20.91
N GLY A 77 -11.29 1.94 -20.60
CA GLY A 77 -11.06 0.49 -20.62
C GLY A 77 -10.60 -0.13 -19.29
N GLU A 78 -10.32 0.66 -18.25
CA GLU A 78 -9.97 0.12 -16.93
C GLU A 78 -11.21 -0.04 -16.03
N LEU A 79 -11.45 -1.28 -15.59
CA LEU A 79 -12.52 -1.59 -14.64
C LEU A 79 -12.13 -1.10 -13.25
N VAL A 80 -12.80 -0.04 -12.78
CA VAL A 80 -12.70 0.42 -11.40
C VAL A 80 -13.35 -0.62 -10.47
N ARG A 81 -12.61 -1.06 -9.46
CA ARG A 81 -13.05 -2.06 -8.49
C ARG A 81 -13.11 -1.47 -7.09
N ASP A 82 -14.20 -1.77 -6.39
CA ASP A 82 -14.32 -1.56 -4.94
C ASP A 82 -13.81 -2.78 -4.15
N GLU A 83 -13.72 -3.95 -4.79
CA GLU A 83 -13.17 -5.18 -4.22
C GLU A 83 -12.49 -6.01 -5.31
N VAL A 84 -11.34 -6.58 -5.00
CA VAL A 84 -10.64 -7.55 -5.86
C VAL A 84 -9.85 -8.54 -5.01
N SER A 85 -9.83 -9.80 -5.43
CA SER A 85 -8.95 -10.83 -4.87
C SER A 85 -8.05 -11.38 -5.96
N THR A 86 -6.75 -11.46 -5.65
CA THR A 86 -5.70 -12.01 -6.50
C THR A 86 -4.89 -13.03 -5.69
N PRO A 87 -4.02 -13.84 -6.32
CA PRO A 87 -3.11 -14.71 -5.56
C PRO A 87 -2.15 -13.99 -4.61
N LEU A 88 -1.90 -12.69 -4.83
CA LEU A 88 -0.92 -11.92 -4.05
C LEU A 88 -1.56 -11.05 -2.95
N PHE A 89 -2.81 -10.63 -3.16
CA PHE A 89 -3.52 -9.79 -2.21
C PHE A 89 -5.03 -9.80 -2.46
N THR A 90 -5.78 -9.45 -1.41
CA THR A 90 -7.19 -9.04 -1.49
C THR A 90 -7.29 -7.57 -1.12
N ALA A 91 -7.90 -6.76 -1.97
CA ALA A 91 -8.14 -5.36 -1.71
C ALA A 91 -9.64 -5.07 -1.60
N ARG A 92 -10.02 -4.23 -0.64
CA ARG A 92 -11.41 -3.83 -0.40
C ARG A 92 -11.50 -2.39 0.05
N VAL A 93 -12.39 -1.65 -0.61
CA VAL A 93 -12.77 -0.28 -0.27
C VAL A 93 -13.80 -0.31 0.84
N THR A 94 -13.57 0.45 1.89
CA THR A 94 -14.49 0.61 3.02
C THR A 94 -14.87 2.07 3.16
N LYS A 95 -16.18 2.34 3.20
CA LYS A 95 -16.74 3.67 3.42
C LYS A 95 -17.21 3.78 4.86
N CYS A 96 -16.69 4.75 5.59
CA CYS A 96 -17.12 5.10 6.93
C CYS A 96 -17.75 6.50 6.92
N ALA A 97 -18.36 6.90 8.05
CA ALA A 97 -18.99 8.22 8.18
C ALA A 97 -17.98 9.38 8.05
N LEU A 98 -16.70 9.13 8.35
CA LEU A 98 -15.65 10.16 8.37
C LEU A 98 -14.76 10.14 7.12
N ASP A 99 -14.55 8.98 6.48
CA ASP A 99 -13.71 8.86 5.28
C ASP A 99 -13.91 7.51 4.57
N THR A 100 -13.35 7.38 3.37
CA THR A 100 -13.14 6.12 2.66
C THR A 100 -11.68 5.70 2.75
N TYR A 101 -11.44 4.42 3.03
CA TYR A 101 -10.10 3.85 2.98
C TYR A 101 -10.09 2.54 2.19
N LEU A 102 -8.93 2.21 1.64
CA LEU A 102 -8.64 0.97 0.95
C LEU A 102 -7.84 0.06 1.89
N THR A 103 -8.37 -1.12 2.17
CA THR A 103 -7.64 -2.17 2.88
C THR A 103 -7.05 -3.15 1.87
N ILE A 104 -5.79 -3.51 2.03
CA ILE A 104 -5.11 -4.53 1.21
C ILE A 104 -4.56 -5.60 2.14
N VAL A 105 -5.11 -6.80 2.10
CA VAL A 105 -4.59 -7.96 2.83
C VAL A 105 -3.63 -8.71 1.92
N PHE A 106 -2.38 -8.85 2.33
CA PHE A 106 -1.35 -9.51 1.52
C PHE A 106 -1.41 -11.02 1.71
N SER A 107 -0.93 -11.78 0.71
CA SER A 107 -0.70 -13.21 0.87
C SER A 107 0.46 -13.49 1.82
N GLY A 108 0.56 -14.73 2.33
CA GLY A 108 1.61 -15.14 3.26
C GLY A 108 3.04 -15.11 2.70
N ALA A 109 3.23 -14.75 1.42
CA ALA A 109 4.54 -14.51 0.83
C ALA A 109 5.18 -13.19 1.30
N TYR A 110 4.37 -12.23 1.78
CA TYR A 110 4.83 -10.93 2.25
C TYR A 110 4.96 -10.92 3.78
N LEU A 111 5.88 -10.11 4.30
CA LEU A 111 6.01 -9.87 5.75
C LEU A 111 5.06 -8.78 6.28
N VAL A 112 4.24 -8.20 5.40
CA VAL A 112 3.18 -7.26 5.73
C VAL A 112 1.87 -8.04 5.85
N ASP A 113 1.17 -7.88 6.97
CA ASP A 113 -0.14 -8.52 7.17
C ASP A 113 -1.19 -7.81 6.31
N TYR A 114 -1.32 -6.49 6.47
CA TYR A 114 -2.21 -5.67 5.66
C TYR A 114 -1.81 -4.19 5.55
N ALA A 115 -2.17 -3.64 4.40
CA ALA A 115 -2.36 -2.27 3.97
C ALA A 115 -3.62 -1.57 4.50
N VAL A 116 -3.56 -0.37 5.11
CA VAL A 116 -4.70 0.56 5.11
C VAL A 116 -4.24 1.88 4.49
N ILE A 117 -4.95 2.32 3.45
CA ILE A 117 -4.59 3.47 2.64
C ILE A 117 -5.77 4.43 2.65
N SER A 118 -5.56 5.64 3.17
CA SER A 118 -6.51 6.76 3.13
C SER A 118 -6.08 7.78 2.06
N ARG A 119 -6.58 9.01 2.12
CA ARG A 119 -6.23 10.06 1.16
C ARG A 119 -4.74 10.46 1.21
N ASP A 120 -4.16 10.50 2.40
CA ASP A 120 -2.88 11.15 2.70
C ASP A 120 -1.96 10.33 3.62
N LEU A 121 -2.43 9.16 4.04
CA LEU A 121 -1.75 8.30 4.99
C LEU A 121 -1.85 6.83 4.56
N VAL A 122 -0.74 6.13 4.70
CA VAL A 122 -0.71 4.67 4.63
C VAL A 122 -0.25 4.12 5.97
N GLY A 123 -0.99 3.13 6.48
CA GLY A 123 -0.64 2.34 7.65
C GLY A 123 -0.40 0.90 7.27
N LEU A 124 0.81 0.39 7.52
CA LEU A 124 1.22 -0.98 7.24
C LEU A 124 1.28 -1.76 8.55
N LEU A 125 0.50 -2.83 8.69
CA LEU A 125 0.59 -3.72 9.85
C LEU A 125 1.57 -4.85 9.56
N ILE A 126 2.49 -5.10 10.50
CA ILE A 126 3.44 -6.23 10.44
C ILE A 126 3.50 -6.99 11.78
N PRO A 127 4.03 -8.23 11.79
CA PRO A 127 4.33 -8.95 13.04
C PRO A 127 5.36 -8.22 13.91
N GLY A 128 5.13 -8.16 15.22
CA GLY A 128 5.97 -7.35 16.13
C GLY A 128 7.40 -7.87 16.34
N LYS A 129 7.64 -9.17 16.13
CA LYS A 129 8.97 -9.79 16.26
C LYS A 129 9.95 -9.43 15.13
N ARG A 130 9.47 -8.76 14.07
CA ARG A 130 10.30 -8.38 12.92
C ARG A 130 11.04 -7.09 13.22
N GLU A 131 12.29 -7.01 12.80
CA GLU A 131 13.03 -5.75 12.82
C GLU A 131 12.67 -4.91 11.59
N VAL A 132 12.64 -3.59 11.77
CA VAL A 132 12.30 -2.63 10.71
C VAL A 132 13.40 -1.60 10.60
N TYR A 133 13.99 -1.50 9.41
CA TYR A 133 15.00 -0.49 9.10
C TYR A 133 14.43 0.45 8.05
N VAL A 134 14.58 1.75 8.27
CA VAL A 134 14.08 2.80 7.38
C VAL A 134 15.27 3.57 6.83
N GLU A 135 15.40 3.58 5.51
CA GLU A 135 16.42 4.31 4.77
C GLU A 135 15.74 5.39 3.92
N VAL A 136 16.20 6.63 4.02
CA VAL A 136 15.65 7.75 3.25
C VAL A 136 16.72 8.29 2.32
N SER A 137 16.42 8.30 1.02
CA SER A 137 17.30 8.82 -0.04
C SER A 137 16.51 9.70 -1.00
N GLY A 138 16.64 11.02 -0.83
CA GLY A 138 15.85 12.01 -1.58
C GLY A 138 14.36 11.83 -1.30
N SER A 139 13.58 11.62 -2.37
CA SER A 139 12.13 11.37 -2.27
C SER A 139 11.77 9.88 -2.17
N VAL A 140 12.75 9.01 -1.96
CA VAL A 140 12.54 7.57 -1.84
C VAL A 140 12.80 7.15 -0.41
N THR A 141 11.81 6.53 0.22
CA THR A 141 11.98 5.84 1.50
C THR A 141 11.92 4.33 1.27
N THR A 142 12.96 3.62 1.67
CA THR A 142 13.03 2.16 1.61
C THR A 142 12.92 1.60 3.01
N ILE A 143 11.97 0.69 3.20
CA ILE A 143 11.70 0.02 4.47
C ILE A 143 12.08 -1.46 4.31
N TYR A 144 13.01 -1.93 5.13
CA TYR A 144 13.43 -3.33 5.18
C TYR A 144 12.78 -4.00 6.39
N ILE A 145 12.17 -5.17 6.19
CA ILE A 145 11.56 -6.00 7.22
C ILE A 145 12.35 -7.30 7.35
N VAL A 146 12.88 -7.57 8.55
CA VAL A 146 13.77 -8.72 8.83
C VAL A 146 13.16 -9.64 9.88
#